data_AF-A0A7L4RHA2-F1
#
_entry.id   AF-A0A7L4RHA2-F1
#
_cell.length_a   1.000
_cell.length_b   1.000
_cell.length_c   1.000
_cell.angle_alpha   90.00
_cell.angle_beta   90.00
_cell.angle_gamma   90.00
#
_symmetry.space_group_name_H-M   'P 1'
#
loop_
_entity.id
_entity.type
_entity.pdbx_description
1 polymer ?
#
loop_
_entity_poly.entity_id
_entity_poly.type
_entity_poly.pdbx_seq_one_letter_code
_entity_poly.pdbx_strand_id
1 'polypeptide(L)' 'MNEDKIIGEKPMLRCVARTMNIEEANAIAERYEAEGYETEIVKRKRGEIAMYEVWIGGEPKGLYAGKRI' A
#
# COMPACT_ATOMS: atom_id res chain seq x y z
N MET A 1 -28.53 17.60 -7.16
CA MET A 1 -27.85 16.86 -6.08
C MET A 1 -26.73 16.07 -6.73
N ASN A 2 -25.56 16.68 -6.89
CA ASN A 2 -24.38 15.94 -7.33
C ASN A 2 -23.70 15.45 -6.06
N GLU A 3 -23.71 14.14 -5.86
CA GLU A 3 -22.88 13.48 -4.87
C GLU A 3 -21.44 13.45 -5.39
N ASP A 4 -20.81 14.62 -5.42
CA ASP A 4 -19.37 14.76 -5.49
C ASP A 4 -18.81 14.18 -4.19
N LYS A 5 -18.66 12.86 -4.14
CA LYS A 5 -17.79 12.20 -3.18
C LYS A 5 -16.41 12.78 -3.43
N ILE A 6 -16.05 13.77 -2.62
CA ILE A 6 -14.68 14.15 -2.33
C ILE A 6 -14.02 12.84 -1.94
N ILE A 7 -13.33 12.22 -2.91
CA ILE A 7 -12.45 11.10 -2.69
C ILE A 7 -11.37 11.70 -1.82
N GLY A 8 -11.56 11.63 -0.50
CA GLY A 8 -10.59 12.10 0.48
C GLY A 8 -9.26 11.57 0.02
N GLU A 9 -8.31 12.47 -0.22
CA GLU A 9 -6.99 12.19 -0.76
C GLU A 9 -6.45 10.95 -0.04
N LYS A 10 -6.53 9.78 -0.68
CA LYS A 10 -5.88 8.59 -0.16
C LYS A 10 -4.41 9.00 -0.04
N PRO A 11 -3.80 8.94 1.15
CA PRO A 11 -2.42 9.39 1.35
C PRO A 11 -1.57 8.77 0.24
N MET A 12 -0.77 9.59 -0.46
CA MET A 12 -0.12 9.21 -1.73
C MET A 12 0.52 7.82 -1.64
N LEU A 13 -0.22 6.79 -2.07
CA LEU A 13 0.25 5.43 -1.96
C LEU A 13 1.33 5.22 -3.03
N ARG A 14 2.47 4.66 -2.64
CA ARG A 14 3.55 4.32 -3.56
C ARG A 14 3.47 2.84 -3.89
N CYS A 15 3.39 2.51 -5.18
CA CYS A 15 3.52 1.13 -5.64
C CYS A 15 4.96 0.65 -5.46
N VAL A 16 5.16 -0.40 -4.68
CA VAL A 16 6.48 -0.97 -4.36
C VAL A 16 6.71 -2.32 -5.03
N ALA A 17 5.65 -3.06 -5.35
CA ALA A 17 5.77 -4.36 -6.00
C ALA A 17 4.58 -4.67 -6.91
N ARG A 18 4.84 -5.50 -7.92
CA ARG A 18 3.81 -6.12 -8.77
C ARG A 18 4.17 -7.57 -8.98
N THR A 19 3.25 -8.48 -8.70
CA THR A 19 3.44 -9.92 -8.87
C THR A 19 2.16 -10.59 -9.36
N MET A 20 2.27 -11.74 -10.02
CA MET A 20 1.11 -12.58 -10.35
C MET A 20 0.74 -13.54 -9.21
N ASN A 21 1.58 -13.67 -8.18
CA ASN A 21 1.35 -14.53 -7.04
C ASN A 21 0.86 -13.72 -5.82
N ILE A 22 -0.32 -14.06 -5.31
CA ILE A 22 -0.88 -13.42 -4.12
C ILE A 22 -0.04 -13.68 -2.85
N GLU A 23 0.59 -14.86 -2.72
CA GLU A 23 1.42 -15.19 -1.55
C GLU A 23 2.65 -14.28 -1.48
N GLU A 24 3.27 -14.02 -2.63
CA GLU A 24 4.39 -13.08 -2.74
C GLU A 24 3.94 -11.64 -2.44
N ALA A 25 2.76 -11.22 -2.92
CA ALA A 25 2.20 -9.91 -2.60
C ALA A 25 1.95 -9.73 -1.09
N ASN A 26 1.42 -10.76 -0.43
CA ASN A 26 1.21 -10.78 1.02
C ASN A 26 2.53 -10.70 1.78
N ALA A 27 3.54 -11.49 1.39
CA ALA A 27 4.84 -11.47 2.06
C ALA A 27 5.52 -10.09 1.97
N ILE A 28 5.37 -9.40 0.83
CA ILE A 28 5.89 -8.04 0.65
C ILE A 28 5.11 -7.04 1.52
N ALA A 29 3.78 -7.13 1.55
CA ALA A 29 2.93 -6.29 2.38
C ALA A 29 3.27 -6.44 3.87
N GLU A 30 3.32 -7.67 4.39
CA GLU A 30 3.66 -7.97 5.78
C GLU A 30 5.02 -7.39 6.20
N ARG A 31 6.01 -7.43 5.30
CA ARG A 31 7.32 -6.83 5.55
C ARG A 31 7.23 -5.31 5.74
N TYR A 32 6.51 -4.61 4.87
CA TYR A 32 6.34 -3.17 4.98
C TYR A 32 5.46 -2.78 6.18
N GLU A 33 4.46 -3.59 6.53
CA GLU A 33 3.67 -3.40 7.77
C GLU A 33 4.55 -3.55 9.02
N ALA A 34 5.47 -4.52 9.04
CA ALA A 34 6.44 -4.70 10.12
C ALA A 34 7.43 -3.52 10.22
N GLU A 35 7.75 -2.87 9.11
CA GLU A 35 8.52 -1.62 9.06
C GLU A 35 7.68 -0.38 9.48
N GLY A 36 6.38 -0.57 9.71
CA GLY A 36 5.47 0.46 10.20
C GLY A 36 4.79 1.27 9.11
N TYR A 37 4.79 0.80 7.87
CA TYR A 37 4.02 1.38 6.77
C TYR A 37 2.58 0.85 6.77
N GLU A 38 1.65 1.64 6.24
CA GLU A 38 0.33 1.14 5.87
C GLU A 38 0.45 0.45 4.50
N THR A 39 -0.18 -0.70 4.30
CA THR A 39 -0.11 -1.42 3.02
C THR A 39 -1.50 -1.72 2.43
N GLU A 40 -1.60 -1.69 1.11
CA GLU A 40 -2.79 -2.02 0.34
C GLU A 40 -2.41 -2.94 -0.83
N ILE A 41 -3.03 -4.12 -0.92
CA ILE A 41 -2.86 -5.03 -2.05
C ILE A 41 -4.03 -4.86 -3.01
N VAL A 42 -3.73 -4.43 -4.23
CA VAL A 42 -4.73 -4.20 -5.29
C VAL A 42 -4.63 -5.32 -6.33
N LYS A 43 -5.71 -6.08 -6.48
CA LYS A 43 -5.84 -7.06 -7.57
C LYS A 43 -6.33 -6.38 -8.85
N ARG A 44 -5.49 -6.35 -9.88
CA ARG A 44 -5.83 -5.94 -11.24
C ARG A 44 -6.00 -7.18 -12.11
N LYS A 45 -7.09 -7.24 -12.89
CA LYS A 45 -7.27 -8.26 -13.93
C LYS A 45 -6.98 -7.63 -15.29
N ARG A 46 -6.19 -8.31 -16.11
CA ARG A 46 -6.00 -7.96 -17.52
C ARG A 46 -6.19 -9.21 -18.37
N GLY A 47 -7.38 -9.35 -18.94
CA GLY A 47 -7.81 -10.61 -19.55
C GLY A 47 -7.91 -11.72 -18.49
N GLU A 48 -7.29 -12.86 -18.77
CA GLU A 48 -7.28 -14.04 -17.88
C GLU A 48 -6.23 -13.97 -16.77
N ILE A 49 -5.31 -13.00 -16.84
CA ILE A 49 -4.20 -12.87 -15.90
C ILE A 49 -4.60 -11.95 -14.73
N ALA A 50 -4.39 -12.43 -13.51
CA ALA A 50 -4.46 -11.64 -12.29
C ALA A 50 -3.06 -11.10 -11.93
N MET A 51 -2.98 -9.80 -11.68
CA MET A 51 -1.79 -9.12 -11.20
C MET A 51 -2.12 -8.45 -9.87
N TYR A 52 -1.27 -8.63 -8.89
CA TYR A 52 -1.36 -8.07 -7.55
C TYR A 52 -0.32 -6.96 -7.44
N GLU A 53 -0.78 -5.75 -7.14
CA GLU A 53 0.07 -4.60 -6.89
C GLU A 53 0.09 -4.33 -5.38
N VAL A 54 1.28 -4.20 -4.82
CA VAL A 54 1.45 -3.82 -3.40
C VAL A 54 1.75 -2.33 -3.36
N TRP A 55 0.93 -1.62 -2.60
CA TRP A 55 1.00 -0.18 -2.40
C TRP A 55 1.27 0.10 -0.93
N ILE A 56 2.15 1.06 -0.64
CA ILE A 56 2.44 1.48 0.74
C ILE A 56 2.09 2.95 0.93
N GLY A 57 1.62 3.29 2.13
CA GLY A 57 1.23 4.63 2.52
C GLY A 57 1.88 5.08 3.81
N GLY A 58 1.96 6.41 3.98
CA GLY A 58 2.46 7.07 5.18
C GLY A 58 3.97 7.04 5.34
N GLU A 59 4.43 7.62 6.45
CA GLU A 59 5.81 7.51 6.91
C GLU A 59 5.93 6.29 7.85
N PRO A 60 7.08 5.58 7.86
CA PRO A 60 7.25 4.44 8.74
C PRO A 60 7.09 4.91 10.18
N LYS A 61 6.20 4.25 10.94
CA LYS A 61 5.89 4.59 12.35
C LYS A 61 7.11 4.52 13.29
N GLY A 62 8.31 4.18 12.80
CA GLY A 62 9.53 4.01 13.58
C GLY A 62 10.61 5.09 13.49
N LEU A 63 10.52 6.11 12.62
CA LEU A 63 11.64 7.06 12.43
C LEU A 63 11.54 8.40 13.19
N TYR A 64 10.42 8.69 13.86
CA TYR A 64 10.30 9.85 14.76
C TYR A 64 10.60 9.51 16.24
N ALA A 65 11.55 8.61 16.50
CA ALA A 65 12.22 8.51 17.81
C ALA A 65 13.42 9.48 17.92
N GLY A 66 13.38 10.59 17.18
CA GLY A 66 14.34 11.69 17.24
C GLY A 66 14.08 12.60 18.44
N LYS A 67 14.45 12.11 19.62
CA LYS A 67 14.76 12.86 20.85
C LYS A 67 15.08 14.36 20.60
N ARG A 68 14.18 15.26 20.98
CA ARG A 68 14.55 16.63 21.40
C ARG A 68 14.36 16.71 22.90
N ILE A 69 15.47 16.48 23.62
CA ILE A 69 15.72 17.06 24.95
C ILE A 69 15.85 18.57 24.80
#